data_AF-A0A4Q5RE83-F1
#
_entry.id   AF-A0A4Q5RE83-F1
#
_cell.length_a   1.000
_cell.length_b   1.000
_cell.length_c   1.000
_cell.angle_alpha   90.00
_cell.angle_beta   90.00
_cell.angle_gamma   90.00
#
_symmetry.space_group_name_H-M   'P 1'
#
loop_
_entity.id
_entity.type
_entity.pdbx_description
1 polymer ?
#
loop_
_entity_poly.entity_id
_entity_poly.type
_entity_poly.pdbx_seq_one_letter_code
_entity_poly.pdbx_strand_id
1 'polypeptide(L)'
;MNLSLQSTDTTALLDQLGTANLAFQKTYPGDRPDRQPVHTVYGGANLFKADTCVRMGEIALRNLQTYAPNFVELARVLQLAGHEHLPTLAKDIDALSARLDALTPDERRQEPAWLAHAVYTKIVQKLASEPIEDFRIDFEDGFGNRPDAEEDATAVQAAHETAKGMREG
;
A
#
# COMPACT_ATOMS: atom_id res chain seq x y z
N MET A 1 -22.41 6.41 49.80
CA MET A 1 -22.38 5.56 48.58
C MET A 1 -21.00 4.96 48.48
N ASN A 2 -20.89 3.63 48.38
CA ASN A 2 -19.64 2.99 47.97
C ASN A 2 -19.50 3.19 46.47
N LEU A 3 -18.52 3.98 46.05
CA LEU A 3 -18.25 4.32 44.65
C LEU A 3 -17.19 3.41 44.01
N SER A 4 -16.86 2.30 44.68
CA SER A 4 -15.76 1.41 44.30
C SER A 4 -16.21 -0.04 44.32
N LEU A 5 -15.83 -0.79 43.28
CA LEU A 5 -15.99 -2.25 43.21
C LEU A 5 -15.00 -2.94 44.17
N GLN A 6 -15.41 -4.04 44.78
CA GLN A 6 -14.51 -4.86 45.59
C GLN A 6 -13.55 -5.64 44.68
N SER A 7 -12.34 -5.93 45.18
CA SER A 7 -11.33 -6.67 44.40
C SER A 7 -11.81 -8.06 43.97
N THR A 8 -12.65 -8.71 44.77
CA THR A 8 -13.23 -10.02 44.43
C THR A 8 -14.15 -9.94 43.21
N ASP A 9 -14.93 -8.86 43.10
CA ASP A 9 -15.85 -8.65 42.00
C ASP A 9 -15.08 -8.34 40.71
N THR A 10 -14.01 -7.54 40.80
CA THR A 10 -13.17 -7.23 39.65
C THR A 10 -12.36 -8.43 39.18
N THR A 11 -11.82 -9.27 40.07
CA THR A 11 -11.11 -10.49 39.68
C THR A 11 -12.02 -11.45 38.92
N ALA A 12 -13.22 -11.73 39.44
CA ALA A 12 -14.15 -12.63 38.77
C ALA A 12 -14.55 -12.13 37.36
N LEU A 13 -14.81 -10.82 37.23
CA LEU A 13 -15.11 -10.19 35.93
C LEU A 13 -13.91 -10.23 34.97
N LEU A 14 -12.70 -9.94 35.45
CA LEU A 14 -11.49 -9.94 34.63
C LEU A 14 -11.08 -11.34 34.19
N ASP A 15 -11.31 -12.38 35.00
CA ASP A 15 -11.05 -13.78 34.62
C ASP A 15 -11.99 -14.23 33.50
N GLN A 16 -13.28 -13.89 33.61
CA GLN A 16 -14.25 -14.17 32.56
C GLN A 16 -13.91 -13.42 31.26
N LEU A 17 -13.56 -12.14 31.36
CA LEU A 17 -13.10 -11.33 30.23
C LEU A 17 -11.78 -11.87 29.65
N GLY A 18 -10.90 -12.42 30.49
CA GLY A 18 -9.62 -12.99 30.11
C GLY A 18 -9.75 -14.11 29.08
N THR A 19 -10.81 -14.92 29.16
CA THR A 19 -11.08 -15.98 28.16
C THR A 19 -11.32 -15.39 26.77
N ALA A 20 -12.15 -14.34 26.67
CA ALA A 20 -12.41 -13.64 25.40
C ALA A 20 -11.17 -12.88 24.91
N ASN A 21 -10.43 -12.23 25.81
CA ASN A 21 -9.21 -11.50 25.48
C ASN A 21 -8.12 -12.42 24.92
N LEU A 22 -7.93 -13.61 25.49
CA LEU A 22 -6.96 -14.59 25.00
C LEU A 22 -7.35 -15.14 23.62
N ALA A 23 -8.64 -15.33 23.35
CA ALA A 23 -9.12 -15.71 22.03
C ALA A 23 -8.90 -14.57 21.02
N PHE A 24 -9.21 -13.33 21.40
CA PHE A 24 -8.97 -12.14 20.58
C PHE A 24 -7.49 -11.98 20.25
N GLN A 25 -6.58 -12.08 21.24
CA GLN A 25 -5.14 -11.97 21.06
C GLN A 25 -4.55 -13.05 20.15
N LYS A 26 -5.13 -14.26 20.13
CA LYS A 26 -4.71 -15.31 19.18
C LYS A 26 -5.06 -14.95 17.73
N THR A 27 -6.20 -14.30 17.51
CA THR A 27 -6.64 -13.87 16.17
C THR A 27 -5.97 -12.57 15.74
N TYR A 28 -5.76 -11.65 16.68
CA TYR A 28 -5.17 -10.33 16.47
C TYR A 28 -3.96 -10.15 17.40
N PRO A 29 -2.79 -10.70 17.04
CA PRO A 29 -1.60 -10.69 17.88
C PRO A 29 -0.96 -9.29 18.06
N GLY A 30 -1.58 -8.24 17.51
CA GLY A 30 -1.05 -6.89 17.49
C GLY A 30 -0.04 -6.68 16.35
N ASP A 31 0.82 -5.68 16.54
CA ASP A 31 1.81 -5.30 15.52
C ASP A 31 2.75 -6.46 15.22
N ARG A 32 2.89 -6.73 13.93
CA ARG A 32 3.80 -7.74 13.44
C ARG A 32 5.19 -7.09 13.26
N PRO A 33 6.29 -7.83 13.53
CA PRO A 33 7.65 -7.33 13.36
C PRO A 33 8.05 -7.19 11.88
N ASP A 34 7.18 -7.61 10.96
CA ASP A 34 7.36 -7.41 9.53
C ASP A 34 7.04 -5.97 9.12
N ARG A 35 7.26 -5.70 7.83
CA ARG A 35 7.06 -4.38 7.26
C ARG A 35 5.60 -3.96 7.38
N GLN A 36 5.36 -2.82 8.03
CA GLN A 36 4.06 -2.17 8.08
C GLN A 36 3.81 -1.32 6.84
N PRO A 37 2.54 -1.21 6.39
CA PRO A 37 2.17 -0.37 5.27
C PRO A 37 2.43 1.10 5.59
N VAL A 38 3.04 1.82 4.65
CA VAL A 38 3.25 3.28 4.76
C VAL A 38 2.27 4.09 3.93
N HIS A 39 1.50 3.42 3.06
CA HIS A 39 0.49 4.02 2.20
C HIS A 39 -0.84 3.26 2.35
N THR A 40 -1.86 3.99 2.80
CA THR A 40 -3.23 3.49 2.95
C THR A 40 -4.15 4.23 1.98
N VAL A 41 -5.01 3.49 1.27
CA VAL A 41 -6.09 4.04 0.45
C VAL A 41 -7.44 3.63 1.03
N TYR A 42 -8.33 4.60 1.17
CA TYR A 42 -9.73 4.38 1.50
C TYR A 42 -10.56 4.42 0.21
N GLY A 43 -11.39 3.41 -0.01
CA GLY A 43 -12.28 3.37 -1.16
C GLY A 43 -13.67 2.87 -0.77
N GLY A 44 -14.69 3.53 -1.32
CA GLY A 44 -16.09 3.22 -1.03
C GLY A 44 -16.44 1.75 -1.25
N ALA A 45 -17.16 1.17 -0.29
CA ALA A 45 -17.48 -0.25 -0.27
C ALA A 45 -18.24 -0.74 -1.51
N ASN A 46 -19.10 0.11 -2.07
CA ASN A 46 -19.85 -0.15 -3.30
C ASN A 46 -18.96 -0.31 -4.54
N LEU A 47 -17.75 0.24 -4.52
CA LEU A 47 -16.80 0.20 -5.64
C LEU A 47 -15.77 -0.92 -5.50
N PHE A 48 -15.69 -1.56 -4.33
CA PHE A 48 -14.68 -2.56 -4.06
C PHE A 48 -14.90 -3.83 -4.89
N LYS A 49 -13.79 -4.32 -5.45
CA LYS A 49 -13.68 -5.57 -6.19
C LYS A 49 -12.36 -6.24 -5.83
N ALA A 50 -12.31 -7.57 -5.98
CA ALA A 50 -11.10 -8.35 -5.71
C ALA A 50 -9.87 -7.84 -6.50
N ASP A 51 -10.08 -7.24 -7.68
CA ASP A 51 -9.03 -6.73 -8.57
C ASP A 51 -8.76 -5.22 -8.43
N THR A 52 -9.39 -4.52 -7.47
CA THR A 52 -9.29 -3.05 -7.33
C THR A 52 -7.84 -2.57 -7.24
N CYS A 53 -7.02 -3.20 -6.38
CA CYS A 53 -5.63 -2.78 -6.18
C CYS A 53 -4.76 -3.01 -7.42
N VAL A 54 -4.97 -4.13 -8.13
CA VAL A 54 -4.27 -4.45 -9.38
C VAL A 54 -4.59 -3.39 -10.44
N ARG A 55 -5.89 -3.09 -10.63
CA ARG A 55 -6.33 -2.08 -11.60
C ARG A 55 -5.79 -0.69 -11.27
N MET A 56 -5.73 -0.30 -9.99
CA MET A 56 -5.10 0.95 -9.58
C MET A 56 -3.61 0.97 -9.92
N GLY A 57 -2.89 -0.13 -9.70
CA GLY A 57 -1.48 -0.27 -10.07
C GLY A 57 -1.23 -0.14 -11.57
N GLU A 58 -2.04 -0.80 -12.40
CA GLU A 58 -1.96 -0.70 -13.86
C GLU A 58 -2.17 0.74 -14.35
N ILE A 59 -3.17 1.44 -13.79
CA ILE A 59 -3.44 2.84 -14.12
C ILE A 59 -2.28 3.73 -13.66
N ALA A 60 -1.76 3.53 -12.45
CA ALA A 60 -0.63 4.29 -11.93
C ALA A 60 0.64 4.09 -12.77
N LEU A 61 0.94 2.85 -13.15
CA LEU A 61 2.09 2.52 -13.99
C LEU A 61 1.95 3.16 -15.38
N ARG A 62 0.76 3.11 -15.98
CA ARG A 62 0.50 3.77 -17.28
C ARG A 62 0.68 5.29 -17.19
N ASN A 63 0.22 5.91 -16.10
CA ASN A 63 0.42 7.34 -15.87
C ASN A 63 1.91 7.68 -15.71
N LEU A 64 2.65 6.91 -14.90
CA LEU A 64 4.09 7.08 -14.75
C LEU A 64 4.79 6.98 -16.12
N GLN A 65 4.51 5.94 -16.90
CA GLN A 65 5.12 5.76 -18.23
C GLN A 65 4.75 6.86 -19.22
N THR A 66 3.56 7.46 -19.09
CA THR A 66 3.11 8.55 -19.97
C THR A 66 3.84 9.86 -19.65
N TYR A 67 3.97 10.21 -18.37
CA TYR A 67 4.47 11.52 -17.95
C TYR A 67 5.94 11.53 -17.49
N ALA A 68 6.48 10.37 -17.15
CA ALA A 68 7.88 10.14 -16.78
C ALA A 68 8.33 8.76 -17.33
N PRO A 69 8.54 8.63 -18.64
CA PRO A 69 8.80 7.35 -19.30
C PRO A 69 10.13 6.70 -18.90
N ASN A 70 11.02 7.42 -18.22
CA ASN A 70 12.31 6.94 -17.76
C ASN A 70 12.78 7.71 -16.52
N PHE A 71 13.86 7.24 -15.91
CA PHE A 71 14.43 7.83 -14.70
C PHE A 71 14.97 9.26 -14.90
N VAL A 72 15.34 9.64 -16.11
CA VAL A 72 15.85 10.98 -16.42
C VAL A 72 14.71 12.00 -16.42
N GLU A 73 13.59 11.69 -17.09
CA GLU A 73 12.41 12.54 -17.08
C GLU A 73 11.82 12.67 -15.67
N LEU A 74 11.76 11.55 -14.92
CA LEU A 74 11.35 11.59 -13.51
C LEU A 74 12.27 12.52 -12.69
N ALA A 75 13.58 12.40 -12.85
CA ALA A 75 14.54 13.22 -12.12
C ALA A 75 14.40 14.72 -12.44
N ARG A 76 14.12 15.06 -13.71
CA ARG A 76 13.90 16.46 -14.12
C ARG A 76 12.62 17.04 -13.52
N VAL A 77 11.51 16.30 -13.58
CA VAL A 77 10.22 16.75 -13.04
C VAL A 77 10.29 16.95 -11.53
N LEU A 78 10.96 16.05 -10.81
CA LEU A 78 11.12 16.10 -9.36
C LEU A 78 12.33 16.94 -8.90
N GLN A 79 13.12 17.48 -9.83
CA GLN A 79 14.38 18.18 -9.54
C GLN A 79 15.32 17.42 -8.59
N LEU A 80 15.50 16.11 -8.85
CA LEU A 80 16.43 15.29 -8.07
C LEU A 80 17.87 15.76 -8.26
N ALA A 81 18.68 15.74 -7.21
CA ALA A 81 20.06 16.19 -7.26
C ALA A 81 20.84 15.58 -8.46
N GLY A 82 21.47 16.45 -9.26
CA GLY A 82 22.23 16.06 -10.45
C GLY A 82 21.39 15.93 -11.74
N HIS A 83 20.09 16.23 -11.71
CA HIS A 83 19.21 16.13 -12.88
C HIS A 83 19.65 17.01 -14.06
N GLU A 84 20.38 18.10 -13.80
CA GLU A 84 20.85 19.05 -14.82
C GLU A 84 21.89 18.44 -15.76
N HIS A 85 22.58 17.40 -15.29
CA HIS A 85 23.68 16.75 -16.01
C HIS A 85 23.23 15.47 -16.73
N LEU A 86 21.94 15.12 -16.66
CA LEU A 86 21.40 13.90 -17.27
C LEU A 86 21.19 14.08 -18.78
N PRO A 87 21.43 13.03 -19.60
CA PRO A 87 21.32 13.10 -21.06
C PRO A 87 19.90 13.41 -21.54
N THR A 88 19.76 14.12 -22.65
CA THR A 88 18.45 14.48 -23.24
C THR A 88 18.04 13.59 -24.40
N LEU A 89 19.00 12.99 -25.10
CA LEU A 89 18.72 12.13 -26.25
C LEU A 89 18.33 10.74 -25.79
N ALA A 90 17.25 10.18 -26.36
CA ALA A 90 16.73 8.85 -26.00
C ALA A 90 17.82 7.76 -26.02
N LYS A 91 18.63 7.74 -27.08
CA LYS A 91 19.75 6.80 -27.23
C LYS A 91 20.75 6.86 -26.05
N ASP A 92 21.04 8.07 -25.56
CA ASP A 92 22.01 8.28 -24.49
C ASP A 92 21.41 7.92 -23.13
N ILE A 93 20.10 8.15 -22.95
CA ILE A 93 19.34 7.69 -21.78
C ILE A 93 19.34 6.16 -21.73
N ASP A 94 19.06 5.49 -22.84
CA ASP A 94 19.05 4.03 -22.92
C ASP A 94 20.44 3.44 -22.63
N ALA A 95 21.49 4.03 -23.20
CA ALA A 95 22.87 3.63 -22.95
C ALA A 95 23.27 3.83 -21.48
N LEU A 96 22.84 4.94 -20.86
CA LEU A 96 23.07 5.19 -19.44
C LEU A 96 22.31 4.18 -18.57
N SER A 97 21.05 3.88 -18.88
CA SER A 97 20.26 2.87 -18.16
C SER A 97 20.93 1.51 -18.20
N ALA A 98 21.27 1.02 -19.40
CA ALA A 98 21.90 -0.29 -19.57
C ALA A 98 23.24 -0.39 -18.83
N ARG A 99 24.03 0.70 -18.82
CA ARG A 99 25.28 0.77 -18.07
C ARG A 99 25.03 0.68 -16.57
N LEU A 100 24.07 1.44 -16.03
CA LEU A 100 23.73 1.41 -14.61
C LEU A 100 23.20 0.04 -14.17
N ASP A 101 22.38 -0.60 -15.01
CA ASP A 101 21.84 -1.94 -14.75
C ASP A 101 22.93 -3.01 -14.68
N ALA A 102 24.00 -2.87 -15.47
CA ALA A 102 25.14 -3.79 -15.48
C ALA A 102 26.07 -3.67 -14.26
N LEU A 103 26.01 -2.57 -13.51
CA LEU A 103 26.83 -2.35 -12.31
C LEU A 103 26.29 -3.11 -11.10
N THR A 104 27.18 -3.51 -10.21
CA THR A 104 26.78 -3.98 -8.87
C THR A 104 26.12 -2.87 -8.06
N PRO A 105 25.32 -3.17 -7.03
CA PRO A 105 24.67 -2.13 -6.21
C PRO A 105 25.63 -1.10 -5.61
N ASP A 106 26.82 -1.53 -5.18
CA ASP A 106 27.81 -0.66 -4.55
C ASP A 106 28.53 0.23 -5.57
N GLU A 107 28.90 -0.32 -6.73
CA GLU A 107 29.45 0.47 -7.84
C GLU A 107 28.43 1.47 -8.37
N ARG A 108 27.18 1.03 -8.54
CA ARG A 108 26.09 1.89 -9.03
C ARG A 108 25.90 3.09 -8.13
N ARG A 109 25.96 2.96 -6.80
CA ARG A 109 25.82 4.09 -5.86
C ARG A 109 26.88 5.18 -6.02
N GLN A 110 28.00 4.91 -6.70
CA GLN A 110 29.03 5.92 -6.99
C GLN A 110 28.73 6.75 -8.24
N GLU A 111 27.74 6.34 -9.05
CA GLU A 111 27.41 7.00 -10.31
C GLU A 111 26.52 8.23 -10.08
N PRO A 112 26.77 9.40 -10.70
CA PRO A 112 25.94 10.59 -10.47
C PRO A 112 24.43 10.39 -10.67
N ALA A 113 24.05 9.51 -11.61
CA ALA A 113 22.66 9.22 -11.95
C ALA A 113 22.00 8.12 -11.08
N TRP A 114 22.73 7.54 -10.11
CA TRP A 114 22.32 6.32 -9.40
C TRP A 114 20.98 6.46 -8.68
N LEU A 115 20.77 7.61 -8.03
CA LEU A 115 19.61 7.83 -7.18
C LEU A 115 18.35 7.87 -8.03
N ALA A 116 18.35 8.67 -9.10
CA ALA A 116 17.25 8.77 -10.04
C ALA A 116 16.90 7.39 -10.62
N HIS A 117 17.91 6.66 -11.09
CA HIS A 117 17.74 5.32 -11.64
C HIS A 117 17.14 4.33 -10.62
N ALA A 118 17.70 4.29 -9.40
CA ALA A 118 17.25 3.40 -8.34
C ALA A 118 15.82 3.74 -7.88
N VAL A 119 15.49 5.02 -7.72
CA VAL A 119 14.15 5.49 -7.35
C VAL A 119 13.14 5.10 -8.43
N TYR A 120 13.42 5.40 -9.70
CA TYR A 120 12.54 5.06 -10.80
C TYR A 120 12.27 3.55 -10.87
N THR A 121 13.33 2.74 -10.81
CA THR A 121 13.24 1.28 -10.83
C THR A 121 12.39 0.77 -9.66
N LYS A 122 12.58 1.32 -8.46
CA LYS A 122 11.79 0.95 -7.28
C LYS A 122 10.32 1.36 -7.41
N ILE A 123 10.03 2.54 -7.96
CA ILE A 123 8.64 2.97 -8.21
C ILE A 123 7.97 2.00 -9.19
N VAL A 124 8.60 1.69 -10.32
CA VAL A 124 8.06 0.75 -11.31
C VAL A 124 7.79 -0.61 -10.68
N GLN A 125 8.76 -1.15 -9.93
CA GLN A 125 8.60 -2.43 -9.22
C GLN A 125 7.47 -2.38 -8.20
N LYS A 126 7.37 -1.29 -7.43
CA LYS A 126 6.33 -1.11 -6.42
C LYS A 126 4.95 -1.06 -7.05
N LEU A 127 4.75 -0.25 -8.09
CA LEU A 127 3.47 -0.15 -8.79
C LEU A 127 3.07 -1.47 -9.49
N ALA A 128 4.04 -2.28 -9.92
CA ALA A 128 3.79 -3.55 -10.57
C ALA A 128 3.44 -4.70 -9.60
N SER A 129 3.97 -4.68 -8.37
CA SER A 129 3.87 -5.82 -7.44
C SER A 129 3.10 -5.52 -6.15
N GLU A 130 3.14 -4.29 -5.67
CA GLU A 130 2.50 -3.87 -4.42
C GLU A 130 2.01 -2.41 -4.56
N PRO A 131 1.11 -2.11 -5.52
CA PRO A 131 0.72 -0.73 -5.82
C PRO A 131 0.04 -0.03 -4.66
N ILE A 132 -0.76 -0.77 -3.88
CA ILE A 132 -1.44 -0.33 -2.66
C ILE A 132 -1.05 -1.30 -1.56
N GLU A 133 -0.59 -0.78 -0.42
CA GLU A 133 -0.07 -1.60 0.69
C GLU A 133 -1.16 -1.91 1.72
N ASP A 134 -2.10 -0.98 1.91
CA ASP A 134 -3.27 -1.12 2.76
C ASP A 134 -4.48 -0.49 2.05
N PHE A 135 -5.46 -1.32 1.67
CA PHE A 135 -6.72 -0.85 1.10
C PHE A 135 -7.83 -1.05 2.14
N ARG A 136 -8.49 0.05 2.51
CA ARG A 136 -9.59 0.04 3.47
C ARG A 136 -10.90 0.23 2.74
N ILE A 137 -11.77 -0.77 2.90
CA ILE A 137 -13.14 -0.76 2.39
C ILE A 137 -13.93 0.18 3.30
N ASP A 138 -14.32 1.32 2.76
CA ASP A 138 -14.93 2.40 3.50
C ASP A 138 -16.46 2.36 3.35
N PHE A 139 -17.18 2.27 4.47
CA PHE A 139 -18.65 2.38 4.54
C PHE A 139 -19.12 3.77 5.02
N GLU A 140 -18.18 4.71 5.20
CA GLU A 140 -18.47 6.08 5.64
C GLU A 140 -18.53 7.01 4.42
N ASP A 141 -17.67 8.02 4.36
CA ASP A 141 -17.71 9.10 3.37
C ASP A 141 -17.54 8.60 1.93
N GLY A 142 -16.73 7.56 1.71
CA GLY A 142 -16.51 6.95 0.39
C GLY A 142 -17.72 6.17 -0.15
N PHE A 143 -18.61 5.70 0.72
CA PHE A 143 -19.82 4.94 0.37
C PHE A 143 -21.07 5.84 0.35
N GLY A 144 -21.09 6.82 1.25
CA GLY A 144 -22.18 7.77 1.47
C GLY A 144 -23.38 7.18 2.21
N ASN A 145 -24.36 8.01 2.51
CA ASN A 145 -25.58 7.58 3.22
C ASN A 145 -26.45 6.67 2.34
N ARG A 146 -26.62 5.41 2.76
CA ARG A 146 -27.48 4.42 2.11
C ARG A 146 -28.57 3.90 3.06
N PRO A 147 -29.71 3.42 2.55
CA PRO A 147 -30.67 2.68 3.36
C PRO A 147 -30.06 1.37 3.88
N ASP A 148 -30.49 0.91 5.05
CA ASP A 148 -29.98 -0.30 5.72
C ASP A 148 -29.90 -1.50 4.78
N ALA A 149 -30.96 -1.77 4.00
CA ALA A 149 -30.99 -2.90 3.08
C ALA A 149 -29.93 -2.83 1.95
N GLU A 150 -29.55 -1.62 1.51
CA GLU A 150 -28.50 -1.41 0.51
C GLU A 150 -27.11 -1.54 1.14
N GLU A 151 -26.94 -1.04 2.37
CA GLU A 151 -25.71 -1.20 3.14
C GLU A 151 -25.43 -2.67 3.45
N ASP A 152 -26.43 -3.42 3.93
CA ASP A 152 -26.35 -4.86 4.21
C ASP A 152 -25.95 -5.65 2.95
N ALA A 153 -26.59 -5.36 1.81
CA ALA A 153 -26.25 -6.00 0.55
C ALA A 153 -24.81 -5.68 0.12
N THR A 154 -24.35 -4.45 0.35
CA THR A 154 -22.98 -4.03 0.05
C THR A 154 -21.98 -4.72 0.98
N ALA A 155 -22.29 -4.87 2.27
CA ALA A 155 -21.47 -5.59 3.23
C ALA A 155 -21.26 -7.06 2.81
N VAL A 156 -22.33 -7.73 2.39
CA VAL A 156 -22.25 -9.11 1.88
C VAL A 156 -21.42 -9.17 0.60
N GLN A 157 -21.62 -8.25 -0.34
CA GLN A 157 -20.83 -8.20 -1.57
C GLN A 157 -19.34 -7.94 -1.30
N ALA A 158 -19.02 -6.96 -0.46
CA ALA A 158 -17.65 -6.64 -0.07
C ALA A 158 -16.97 -7.85 0.58
N ALA A 159 -17.67 -8.57 1.47
CA ALA A 159 -17.16 -9.80 2.07
C ALA A 159 -16.86 -10.88 1.02
N HIS A 160 -17.72 -11.05 0.01
CA HIS A 160 -17.49 -11.99 -1.09
C HIS A 160 -16.28 -11.61 -1.96
N GLU A 161 -16.14 -10.34 -2.32
CA GLU A 161 -15.00 -9.83 -3.10
C GLU A 161 -13.70 -9.94 -2.30
N THR A 162 -13.71 -9.65 -1.00
CA THR A 162 -12.55 -9.83 -0.11
C THR A 162 -12.15 -11.31 -0.05
N ALA A 163 -13.11 -12.19 0.18
CA ALA A 163 -12.85 -13.63 0.21
C ALA A 163 -12.35 -14.15 -1.14
N LYS A 164 -12.80 -13.56 -2.26
CA LYS A 164 -12.30 -13.87 -3.60
C LYS A 164 -10.84 -13.42 -3.76
N GLY A 165 -10.52 -12.17 -3.43
CA GLY A 165 -9.15 -11.66 -3.48
C GLY A 165 -8.19 -12.51 -2.64
N MET A 166 -8.54 -12.85 -1.40
CA MET A 166 -7.73 -13.72 -0.55
C MET A 166 -7.42 -15.10 -1.14
N ARG A 167 -8.29 -15.62 -2.04
CA ARG A 167 -8.05 -16.90 -2.73
C ARG A 167 -7.24 -16.74 -4.02
N GLU A 168 -7.41 -15.62 -4.71
CA GLU A 168 -6.82 -15.38 -6.03
C GLU A 168 -5.40 -14.78 -5.95
N GLY A 169 -5.05 -14.13 -4.83
CA GLY A 169 -3.72 -13.56 -4.57
C GLY A 169 -3.69 -12.07 -4.80
#